data_AF-A0A2J6TNI3-F1
#
_entry.id   AF-A0A2J6TNI3-F1
#
_cell.length_a   1.000
_cell.length_b   1.000
_cell.length_c   1.000
_cell.angle_alpha   90.00
_cell.angle_beta   90.00
_cell.angle_gamma   90.00
#
_symmetry.space_group_name_H-M   'P 1'
#
loop_
_entity.id
_entity.type
_entity.pdbx_description
1 polymer ?
#
loop_
_entity_poly.entity_id
_entity_poly.type
_entity_poly.pdbx_seq_one_letter_code
_entity_poly.pdbx_strand_id
1 'polypeptide(L)'
;RFSSNLELRSQGHAFANQAREFVQTNLEAICLENVQAFILVGNVCLAESNPDSESLYFAIANRMAQLLQLSKEDPVDDEVSREVKRRVWWSLYLIDRWASAGLGLPRHFHNGGLVPRLPMDEVMFSQLNVTGGPHNAKDMNNWQPGIWSHMISLVEIFGHIQDLNHELVDQTHWDENSIESRVLSLAEQLAKFEYELPPAMVYTIENLDFHVGRGIGRTFVALHLGYHHYCTLLYYQYLDQRRPPTSNTRVFAQRCKHHATEYCELIRTSDQHGGAEALYNIVGHMTVVSSSVLLHTLLLGDDHELPMARHRLESNFEFLVKLREIWPSVDIMMKRLIDFQEACLRTAQSDTHRFDKWMVKFLLQHALALDEKDSPTMPSPSTLPIGPVEDERLLERSRVTESII
;
A
#
# COMPACT_ATOMS: atom_id res chain seq x y z
N ARG A 1 -15.81 -1.55 -14.35
CA ARG A 1 -15.08 -0.32 -13.97
C ARG A 1 -14.20 0.20 -15.11
N PHE A 2 -13.32 -0.61 -15.70
CA PHE A 2 -12.39 -0.15 -16.76
C PHE A 2 -12.92 -0.18 -18.21
N SER A 3 -14.13 -0.69 -18.45
CA SER A 3 -14.72 -0.68 -19.81
C SER A 3 -14.99 0.74 -20.26
N SER A 4 -14.72 1.08 -21.52
CA SER A 4 -15.10 2.36 -22.13
C SER A 4 -16.62 2.51 -22.29
N ASN A 5 -17.34 1.38 -22.35
CA ASN A 5 -18.81 1.36 -22.47
C ASN A 5 -19.49 1.60 -21.10
N LEU A 6 -20.25 2.69 -21.00
CA LEU A 6 -20.97 3.10 -19.79
C LEU A 6 -22.04 2.08 -19.36
N GLU A 7 -22.76 1.47 -20.30
CA GLU A 7 -23.80 0.47 -20.02
C GLU A 7 -23.21 -0.80 -19.40
N LEU A 8 -22.05 -1.25 -19.90
CA LEU A 8 -21.32 -2.35 -19.27
C LEU A 8 -20.81 -1.98 -17.86
N ARG A 9 -20.45 -0.71 -17.61
CA ARG A 9 -20.06 -0.27 -16.27
C ARG A 9 -21.23 -0.24 -15.31
N SER A 10 -22.42 0.20 -15.73
CA SER A 10 -23.60 0.30 -14.87
C SER A 10 -24.14 -1.08 -14.44
N GLN A 11 -23.94 -2.12 -15.25
CA GLN A 11 -24.27 -3.51 -14.89
C GLN A 11 -23.39 -4.09 -13.79
N GLY A 12 -22.26 -3.45 -13.45
CA GLY A 12 -21.31 -3.95 -12.45
C GLY A 12 -21.95 -4.24 -11.09
N HIS A 13 -22.90 -3.42 -10.64
CA HIS A 13 -23.62 -3.64 -9.37
C HIS A 13 -24.54 -4.86 -9.42
N ALA A 14 -25.17 -5.13 -10.56
CA ALA A 14 -26.02 -6.32 -10.72
C ALA A 14 -25.17 -7.60 -10.65
N PHE A 15 -24.03 -7.63 -11.35
CA PHE A 15 -23.09 -8.75 -11.28
C PHE A 15 -22.49 -8.93 -9.88
N ALA A 16 -22.14 -7.83 -9.20
CA ALA A 16 -21.66 -7.85 -7.83
C ALA A 16 -22.70 -8.45 -6.86
N ASN A 17 -23.97 -8.03 -6.97
CA ASN A 17 -25.05 -8.55 -6.14
C ASN A 17 -25.24 -10.06 -6.38
N GLN A 18 -25.28 -10.47 -7.64
CA GLN A 18 -25.46 -11.89 -7.99
C GLN A 18 -24.27 -12.75 -7.55
N ALA A 19 -23.04 -12.25 -7.68
CA ALA A 19 -21.84 -12.93 -7.18
C ALA A 19 -21.89 -13.08 -5.64
N ARG A 20 -22.33 -12.04 -4.92
CA ARG A 20 -22.55 -12.09 -3.45
C ARG A 20 -23.55 -13.17 -3.07
N GLU A 21 -24.71 -13.21 -3.73
CA GLU A 21 -25.73 -14.25 -3.49
C GLU A 21 -25.19 -15.67 -3.74
N PHE A 22 -24.40 -15.86 -4.81
CA PHE A 22 -23.83 -17.17 -5.13
C PHE A 22 -22.82 -17.64 -4.09
N VAL A 23 -21.88 -16.79 -3.66
CA VAL A 23 -20.88 -17.19 -2.66
C VAL A 23 -21.52 -17.43 -1.29
N GLN A 24 -22.56 -16.65 -0.93
CA GLN A 24 -23.31 -16.86 0.32
C GLN A 24 -24.09 -18.17 0.31
N THR A 25 -24.76 -18.49 -0.80
CA THR A 25 -25.53 -19.74 -0.92
C THR A 25 -24.62 -20.97 -0.98
N ASN A 26 -23.38 -20.82 -1.46
CA ASN A 26 -22.39 -21.89 -1.57
C ASN A 26 -21.28 -21.79 -0.51
N LEU A 27 -21.56 -21.18 0.65
CA LEU A 27 -20.57 -20.93 1.70
C LEU A 27 -19.83 -22.19 2.16
N GLU A 28 -20.52 -23.34 2.21
CA GLU A 28 -19.94 -24.61 2.68
C GLU A 28 -19.21 -25.41 1.59
N ALA A 29 -19.31 -24.99 0.33
CA ALA A 29 -18.64 -25.67 -0.78
C ALA A 29 -17.15 -25.27 -0.80
N ILE A 30 -16.30 -26.10 -0.21
CA ILE A 30 -14.86 -25.88 -0.13
C ILE A 30 -14.22 -26.37 -1.45
N CYS A 31 -14.06 -25.47 -2.41
CA CYS A 31 -13.35 -25.70 -3.67
C CYS A 31 -12.53 -24.48 -4.09
N LEU A 32 -11.61 -24.66 -5.04
CA LEU A 32 -10.69 -23.59 -5.48
C LEU A 32 -11.44 -22.42 -6.10
N GLU A 33 -12.49 -22.70 -6.88
CA GLU A 33 -13.34 -21.72 -7.53
C GLU A 33 -14.04 -20.84 -6.51
N ASN A 34 -14.49 -21.42 -5.40
CA ASN A 34 -15.07 -20.64 -4.31
C ASN A 34 -14.01 -19.79 -3.62
N VAL A 35 -12.80 -20.29 -3.35
CA VAL A 35 -11.72 -19.43 -2.83
C VAL A 35 -11.52 -18.20 -3.72
N GLN A 36 -11.44 -18.40 -5.04
CA GLN A 36 -11.29 -17.32 -6.02
C GLN A 36 -12.51 -16.38 -6.02
N ALA A 37 -13.73 -16.92 -5.98
CA ALA A 37 -14.95 -16.13 -5.95
C ALA A 37 -15.04 -15.26 -4.69
N PHE A 38 -14.72 -15.82 -3.51
CA PHE A 38 -14.68 -15.08 -2.25
C PHE A 38 -13.61 -13.97 -2.27
N ILE A 39 -12.44 -14.20 -2.87
CA ILE A 39 -11.43 -13.13 -3.10
C ILE A 39 -12.00 -12.02 -3.99
N LEU A 40 -12.65 -12.37 -5.10
CA LEU A 40 -13.21 -11.37 -6.03
C LEU A 40 -14.34 -10.57 -5.36
N VAL A 41 -15.24 -11.23 -4.62
CA VAL A 41 -16.32 -10.57 -3.89
C VAL A 41 -15.76 -9.67 -2.78
N GLY A 42 -14.73 -10.09 -2.05
CA GLY A 42 -14.05 -9.25 -1.07
C GLY A 42 -13.50 -7.95 -1.70
N ASN A 43 -12.84 -8.05 -2.85
CA ASN A 43 -12.37 -6.88 -3.61
C ASN A 43 -13.51 -5.99 -4.14
N VAL A 44 -14.69 -6.55 -4.42
CA VAL A 44 -15.88 -5.77 -4.76
C VAL A 44 -16.36 -4.98 -3.54
N CYS A 45 -16.40 -5.59 -2.35
CA CYS A 45 -16.76 -4.91 -1.10
C CYS A 45 -15.79 -3.79 -0.74
N LEU A 46 -14.48 -4.00 -0.91
CA LEU A 46 -13.46 -2.95 -0.77
C LEU A 46 -13.80 -1.74 -1.66
N ALA A 47 -14.09 -1.99 -2.93
CA ALA A 47 -14.43 -0.94 -3.89
C ALA A 47 -15.77 -0.24 -3.61
N GLU A 48 -16.66 -0.87 -2.85
CA GLU A 48 -17.95 -0.32 -2.39
C GLU A 48 -17.86 0.29 -0.98
N SER A 49 -16.65 0.44 -0.43
CA SER A 49 -16.40 0.98 0.91
C SER A 49 -17.10 0.20 2.03
N ASN A 50 -17.12 -1.12 1.92
CA ASN A 50 -17.69 -2.02 2.94
C ASN A 50 -16.60 -2.92 3.54
N PRO A 51 -15.78 -2.38 4.45
CA PRO A 51 -14.56 -3.03 4.92
C PRO A 51 -14.84 -4.24 5.83
N ASP A 52 -15.98 -4.26 6.53
CA ASP A 52 -16.42 -5.41 7.33
C ASP A 52 -16.72 -6.63 6.45
N SER A 53 -17.46 -6.42 5.37
CA SER A 53 -17.81 -7.50 4.44
C SER A 53 -16.58 -7.97 3.66
N GLU A 54 -15.73 -7.04 3.23
CA GLU A 54 -14.43 -7.34 2.63
C GLU A 54 -13.62 -8.30 3.52
N SER A 55 -13.40 -7.91 4.78
CA SER A 55 -12.64 -8.68 5.77
C SER A 55 -13.22 -10.08 5.96
N LEU A 56 -14.55 -10.18 6.10
CA LEU A 56 -15.24 -11.45 6.27
C LEU A 56 -15.04 -12.39 5.08
N TYR A 57 -15.21 -11.89 3.84
CA TYR A 57 -15.02 -12.71 2.65
C TYR A 57 -13.58 -13.19 2.49
N PHE A 58 -12.58 -12.34 2.80
CA PHE A 58 -11.18 -12.76 2.80
C PHE A 58 -10.86 -13.78 3.89
N ALA A 59 -11.42 -13.63 5.09
CA ALA A 59 -11.26 -14.61 6.16
C ALA A 59 -11.84 -15.99 5.79
N ILE A 60 -12.99 -16.02 5.12
CA ILE A 60 -13.59 -17.26 4.60
C ILE A 60 -12.69 -17.88 3.51
N ALA A 61 -12.23 -17.09 2.55
CA ALA A 61 -11.32 -17.57 1.50
C ALA A 61 -10.01 -18.15 2.08
N ASN A 62 -9.44 -17.47 3.08
CA ASN A 62 -8.27 -17.94 3.82
C ASN A 62 -8.54 -19.30 4.47
N ARG A 63 -9.68 -19.46 5.16
CA ARG A 63 -10.02 -20.72 5.81
C ARG A 63 -10.24 -21.83 4.79
N MET A 64 -10.91 -21.57 3.67
CA MET A 64 -11.09 -22.54 2.59
C MET A 64 -9.75 -22.99 2.00
N ALA A 65 -8.83 -22.04 1.72
CA ALA A 65 -7.50 -22.36 1.20
C ALA A 65 -6.67 -23.24 2.15
N GLN A 66 -6.80 -23.02 3.46
CA GLN A 66 -6.17 -23.88 4.48
C GLN A 66 -6.76 -25.29 4.49
N LEU A 67 -8.09 -25.42 4.42
CA LEU A 67 -8.78 -26.72 4.38
C LEU A 67 -8.44 -27.50 3.11
N LEU A 68 -8.26 -26.82 1.98
CA LEU A 68 -7.79 -27.38 0.72
C LEU A 68 -6.29 -27.69 0.69
N GLN A 69 -5.53 -27.27 1.71
CA GLN A 69 -4.08 -27.41 1.79
C GLN A 69 -3.36 -26.85 0.56
N LEU A 70 -3.78 -25.67 0.06
CA LEU A 70 -3.22 -25.08 -1.17
C LEU A 70 -1.70 -24.80 -1.12
N SER A 71 -1.09 -24.81 0.06
CA SER A 71 0.36 -24.72 0.21
C SER A 71 1.12 -25.98 -0.18
N LYS A 72 0.43 -27.13 -0.28
CA LYS A 72 1.01 -28.41 -0.67
C LYS A 72 0.78 -28.67 -2.15
N GLU A 73 1.85 -29.00 -2.87
CA GLU A 73 1.72 -29.44 -4.26
C GLU A 73 1.12 -30.85 -4.32
N ASP A 74 0.10 -31.02 -5.17
CA ASP A 74 -0.48 -32.31 -5.49
C ASP A 74 0.24 -32.90 -6.73
N PRO A 75 0.85 -34.08 -6.65
CA PRO A 75 1.49 -34.73 -7.81
C PRO A 75 0.54 -35.01 -8.98
N VAL A 76 -0.77 -35.02 -8.75
CA VAL A 76 -1.79 -35.27 -9.78
C VAL A 76 -2.09 -34.00 -10.60
N ASP A 77 -1.82 -32.82 -10.05
CA ASP A 77 -2.08 -31.56 -10.76
C ASP A 77 -1.14 -31.36 -11.96
N ASP A 78 -1.70 -30.92 -13.07
CA ASP A 78 -0.93 -30.40 -14.20
C ASP A 78 -0.20 -29.08 -13.83
N GLU A 79 0.65 -28.58 -14.72
CA GLU A 79 1.44 -27.37 -14.45
C GLU A 79 0.60 -26.11 -14.27
N VAL A 80 -0.48 -25.96 -15.04
CA VAL A 80 -1.40 -24.83 -14.93
C VAL A 80 -2.12 -24.89 -13.59
N SER A 81 -2.67 -26.04 -13.24
CA SER A 81 -3.38 -26.28 -11.98
C SER A 81 -2.49 -26.00 -10.76
N ARG A 82 -1.22 -26.46 -10.78
CA ARG A 82 -0.24 -26.16 -9.71
C ARG A 82 0.04 -24.67 -9.58
N GLU A 83 0.29 -23.99 -10.70
CA GLU A 83 0.58 -22.57 -10.70
C GLU A 83 -0.64 -21.72 -10.29
N VAL A 84 -1.86 -22.11 -10.67
CA VAL A 84 -3.10 -21.45 -10.22
C VAL A 84 -3.24 -21.57 -8.69
N LYS A 85 -3.12 -22.77 -8.12
CA LYS A 85 -3.22 -22.98 -6.66
C LYS A 85 -2.17 -22.15 -5.91
N ARG A 86 -0.93 -22.13 -6.40
CA ARG A 86 0.16 -21.30 -5.87
C ARG A 86 -0.17 -19.81 -5.90
N ARG A 87 -0.65 -19.29 -7.04
CA ARG A 87 -1.03 -17.88 -7.19
C ARG A 87 -2.20 -17.51 -6.29
N VAL A 88 -3.20 -18.38 -6.13
CA VAL A 88 -4.31 -18.16 -5.19
C VAL A 88 -3.80 -18.09 -3.75
N TRP A 89 -2.93 -19.01 -3.34
CA TRP A 89 -2.34 -19.00 -2.00
C TRP A 89 -1.54 -17.71 -1.73
N TRP A 90 -0.69 -17.30 -2.66
CA TRP A 90 0.09 -16.07 -2.52
C TRP A 90 -0.75 -14.79 -2.63
N SER A 91 -1.86 -14.82 -3.38
CA SER A 91 -2.80 -13.70 -3.42
C SER A 91 -3.44 -13.49 -2.05
N LEU A 92 -3.87 -14.56 -1.39
CA LEU A 92 -4.39 -14.52 -0.03
C LEU A 92 -3.35 -14.04 0.98
N TYR A 93 -2.10 -14.48 0.84
CA TYR A 93 -1.00 -13.98 1.68
C TYR A 93 -0.82 -12.46 1.57
N LEU A 94 -0.83 -11.93 0.34
CA LEU A 94 -0.71 -10.50 0.08
C LEU A 94 -1.93 -9.71 0.58
N ILE A 95 -3.13 -10.22 0.31
CA ILE A 95 -4.39 -9.64 0.79
C ILE A 95 -4.39 -9.55 2.32
N ASP A 96 -4.02 -10.62 3.02
CA ASP A 96 -4.00 -10.64 4.49
C ASP A 96 -3.10 -9.54 5.08
N ARG A 97 -1.90 -9.34 4.52
CA ARG A 97 -0.97 -8.29 4.99
C ARG A 97 -1.53 -6.88 4.79
N TRP A 98 -2.26 -6.64 3.70
CA TRP A 98 -2.84 -5.33 3.39
C TRP A 98 -4.17 -5.08 4.10
N ALA A 99 -5.10 -6.03 4.03
CA ALA A 99 -6.44 -5.91 4.62
C ALA A 99 -6.39 -5.86 6.14
N SER A 100 -5.58 -6.72 6.79
CA SER A 100 -5.40 -6.68 8.24
C SER A 100 -4.86 -5.32 8.70
N ALA A 101 -3.89 -4.75 7.98
CA ALA A 101 -3.38 -3.42 8.31
C ALA A 101 -4.40 -2.31 8.04
N GLY A 102 -5.16 -2.39 6.94
CA GLY A 102 -6.22 -1.46 6.60
C GLY A 102 -7.32 -1.35 7.65
N LEU A 103 -7.57 -2.43 8.38
CA LEU A 103 -8.59 -2.54 9.44
C LEU A 103 -8.02 -2.51 10.86
N GLY A 104 -6.70 -2.55 11.04
CA GLY A 104 -6.07 -2.71 12.35
C GLY A 104 -6.35 -4.07 13.00
N LEU A 105 -6.59 -5.11 12.21
CA LEU A 105 -6.86 -6.48 12.67
C LEU A 105 -5.57 -7.32 12.67
N PRO A 106 -5.51 -8.41 13.46
CA PRO A 106 -4.45 -9.39 13.34
C PRO A 106 -4.41 -10.05 11.96
N ARG A 107 -3.22 -10.51 11.56
CA ARG A 107 -3.01 -11.27 10.32
C ARG A 107 -3.40 -12.73 10.51
N HIS A 108 -4.01 -13.35 9.50
CA HIS A 108 -4.36 -14.77 9.50
C HIS A 108 -3.15 -15.65 9.20
N PHE A 109 -2.25 -15.21 8.32
CA PHE A 109 -1.03 -15.94 8.01
C PHE A 109 -0.01 -15.71 9.12
N HIS A 110 0.39 -16.81 9.75
CA HIS A 110 1.44 -16.82 10.76
C HIS A 110 2.75 -17.24 10.12
N ASN A 111 3.86 -16.71 10.63
CA ASN A 111 5.18 -17.12 10.18
C ASN A 111 5.43 -18.56 10.66
N GLY A 112 5.49 -19.51 9.72
CA GLY A 112 5.74 -20.93 10.00
C GLY A 112 4.75 -21.86 9.30
N GLY A 113 5.22 -23.03 8.87
CA GLY A 113 4.43 -24.03 8.15
C GLY A 113 4.91 -24.24 6.71
N LEU A 114 4.17 -25.05 5.95
CA LEU A 114 4.47 -25.32 4.55
C LEU A 114 4.08 -24.08 3.71
N VAL A 115 5.04 -23.57 2.95
CA VAL A 115 4.88 -22.43 2.04
C VAL A 115 5.16 -22.93 0.62
N PRO A 116 4.26 -22.71 -0.35
CA PRO A 116 4.50 -23.11 -1.73
C PRO A 116 5.60 -22.23 -2.34
N ARG A 117 6.27 -22.73 -3.39
CA ARG A 117 7.27 -21.96 -4.14
C ARG A 117 6.68 -20.62 -4.62
N LEU A 118 7.53 -19.61 -4.84
CA LEU A 118 7.10 -18.34 -5.44
C LEU A 118 6.52 -18.54 -6.86
N PRO A 119 5.52 -17.73 -7.28
CA PRO A 119 4.94 -17.78 -8.62
C PRO A 119 5.97 -17.62 -9.75
N MET A 120 5.59 -18.03 -10.95
CA MET A 120 6.39 -17.78 -12.16
C MET A 120 6.07 -16.45 -12.83
N ASP A 121 6.84 -16.10 -13.85
CA ASP A 121 6.56 -14.95 -14.71
C ASP A 121 5.13 -15.00 -15.28
N GLU A 122 4.46 -13.85 -15.25
CA GLU A 122 3.03 -13.71 -15.60
C GLU A 122 2.77 -13.99 -17.08
N VAL A 123 3.70 -13.60 -17.95
CA VAL A 123 3.59 -13.83 -19.40
C VAL A 123 3.95 -15.26 -19.74
N MET A 124 4.94 -15.84 -19.06
CA MET A 124 5.24 -17.26 -19.18
C MET A 124 4.03 -18.11 -18.77
N PHE A 125 3.39 -17.78 -17.65
CA PHE A 125 2.20 -18.48 -17.19
C PHE A 125 1.03 -18.40 -18.20
N SER A 126 0.79 -17.21 -18.77
CA SER A 126 -0.31 -17.03 -19.75
C SER A 126 -0.10 -17.79 -21.06
N GLN A 127 1.14 -18.20 -21.35
CA GLN A 127 1.52 -18.98 -22.53
C GLN A 127 1.53 -20.49 -22.28
N LEU A 128 1.30 -20.96 -21.04
CA LEU A 128 1.21 -22.39 -20.77
C LEU A 128 0.00 -23.01 -21.48
N ASN A 129 0.25 -24.09 -22.22
CA ASN A 129 -0.80 -24.83 -22.90
C ASN A 129 -1.48 -25.84 -21.97
N VAL A 130 -2.81 -25.76 -21.86
CA VAL A 130 -3.64 -26.69 -21.08
C VAL A 130 -3.67 -28.11 -21.70
N THR A 131 -3.27 -28.26 -22.96
CA THR A 131 -3.48 -29.48 -23.77
C THR A 131 -2.27 -30.43 -23.86
N GLY A 132 -1.17 -30.14 -23.17
CA GLY A 132 -0.01 -31.04 -23.13
C GLY A 132 -0.19 -32.12 -22.06
N GLY A 133 -0.20 -33.39 -22.47
CA GLY A 133 -0.25 -34.55 -21.57
C GLY A 133 0.89 -34.60 -20.54
N PRO A 134 0.89 -35.61 -19.64
CA PRO A 134 1.74 -35.61 -18.46
C PRO A 134 3.21 -35.64 -18.86
N HIS A 135 3.95 -34.65 -18.36
CA HIS A 135 5.40 -34.49 -18.41
C HIS A 135 6.03 -34.01 -19.73
N ASN A 136 5.95 -32.70 -19.98
CA ASN A 136 7.12 -32.00 -20.51
C ASN A 136 7.99 -31.52 -19.33
N ALA A 137 8.79 -32.43 -18.75
CA ALA A 137 9.79 -32.09 -17.73
C ALA A 137 10.81 -31.01 -18.16
N LYS A 138 10.75 -30.53 -19.41
CA LYS A 138 11.54 -29.40 -19.92
C LYS A 138 11.01 -28.03 -19.48
N ASP A 139 9.72 -27.89 -19.18
CA ASP A 139 9.13 -26.58 -18.84
C ASP A 139 9.43 -26.18 -17.37
N MET A 140 9.65 -27.16 -16.49
CA MET A 140 10.15 -26.91 -15.12
C MET A 140 11.56 -26.28 -15.07
N ASN A 141 12.41 -26.53 -16.08
CA ASN A 141 13.76 -25.95 -16.13
C ASN A 141 13.78 -24.46 -16.54
N ASN A 142 12.66 -23.94 -17.05
CA ASN A 142 12.54 -22.55 -17.49
C ASN A 142 11.81 -21.67 -16.47
N TRP A 143 11.53 -22.16 -15.25
CA TRP A 143 10.90 -21.32 -14.23
C TRP A 143 11.75 -20.08 -13.94
N GLN A 144 11.12 -18.91 -14.02
CA GLN A 144 11.68 -17.64 -13.61
C GLN A 144 10.66 -16.91 -12.72
N PRO A 145 11.10 -16.21 -11.67
CA PRO A 145 10.19 -15.40 -10.86
C PRO A 145 9.60 -14.26 -11.68
N GLY A 146 8.29 -14.04 -11.52
CA GLY A 146 7.57 -12.91 -12.10
C GLY A 146 7.60 -11.67 -11.22
N ILE A 147 6.95 -10.61 -11.69
CA ILE A 147 6.79 -9.38 -10.91
C ILE A 147 6.08 -9.66 -9.58
N TRP A 148 5.07 -10.54 -9.58
CA TRP A 148 4.36 -10.94 -8.35
C TRP A 148 5.29 -11.60 -7.32
N SER A 149 6.28 -12.37 -7.75
CA SER A 149 7.26 -13.00 -6.83
C SER A 149 8.11 -11.97 -6.11
N HIS A 150 8.49 -10.90 -6.82
CA HIS A 150 9.19 -9.76 -6.23
C HIS A 150 8.26 -8.95 -5.30
N MET A 151 7.00 -8.73 -5.66
CA MET A 151 6.01 -8.09 -4.78
C MET A 151 5.81 -8.87 -3.47
N ILE A 152 5.75 -10.20 -3.54
CA ILE A 152 5.62 -11.07 -2.37
C ILE A 152 6.81 -10.87 -1.42
N SER A 153 8.03 -10.91 -1.96
CA SER A 153 9.26 -10.72 -1.18
C SER A 153 9.31 -9.33 -0.54
N LEU A 154 8.84 -8.30 -1.25
CA LEU A 154 8.78 -6.94 -0.74
C LEU A 154 7.73 -6.77 0.38
N VAL A 155 6.57 -7.42 0.25
CA VAL A 155 5.48 -7.37 1.25
C VAL A 155 5.84 -8.08 2.55
N GLU A 156 6.76 -9.05 2.52
CA GLU A 156 7.33 -9.62 3.75
C GLU A 156 8.04 -8.55 4.60
N ILE A 157 8.84 -7.69 3.96
CA ILE A 157 9.52 -6.57 4.64
C ILE A 157 8.49 -5.57 5.17
N PHE A 158 7.44 -5.28 4.40
CA PHE A 158 6.31 -4.44 4.86
C PHE A 158 5.66 -5.01 6.13
N GLY A 159 5.52 -6.33 6.23
CA GLY A 159 5.00 -6.98 7.43
C GLY A 159 5.78 -6.61 8.69
N HIS A 160 7.12 -6.54 8.62
CA HIS A 160 7.97 -6.14 9.73
C HIS A 160 7.92 -4.63 10.02
N ILE A 161 7.75 -3.79 8.98
CA ILE A 161 7.56 -2.34 9.13
C ILE A 161 6.24 -2.05 9.85
N GLN A 162 5.18 -2.77 9.52
CA GLN A 162 3.89 -2.69 10.22
C GLN A 162 4.03 -3.04 11.69
N ASP A 163 4.73 -4.13 12.00
CA ASP A 163 4.92 -4.60 13.38
C ASP A 163 5.68 -3.54 14.19
N LEU A 164 6.75 -2.97 13.64
CA LEU A 164 7.46 -1.84 14.25
C LEU A 164 6.51 -0.64 14.51
N ASN A 165 5.74 -0.24 13.51
CA ASN A 165 4.83 0.91 13.63
C ASN A 165 3.74 0.70 14.69
N HIS A 166 3.17 -0.50 14.79
CA HIS A 166 2.21 -0.82 15.85
C HIS A 166 2.87 -0.84 17.23
N GLU A 167 4.05 -1.45 17.37
CA GLU A 167 4.77 -1.51 18.66
C GLU A 167 5.11 -0.12 19.20
N LEU A 168 5.52 0.81 18.34
CA LEU A 168 5.82 2.19 18.72
C LEU A 168 4.64 2.90 19.39
N VAL A 169 3.43 2.54 19.00
CA VAL A 169 2.20 3.14 19.50
C VAL A 169 1.72 2.51 20.79
N ASP A 170 2.01 1.23 21.01
CA ASP A 170 1.60 0.51 22.21
C ASP A 170 2.59 0.64 23.37
N GLN A 171 3.81 1.08 23.09
CA GLN A 171 4.82 1.36 24.11
C GLN A 171 4.62 2.72 24.78
N THR A 172 4.74 2.76 26.11
CA THR A 172 4.68 3.99 26.91
C THR A 172 6.01 4.73 26.97
N HIS A 173 7.12 4.03 26.74
CA HIS A 173 8.47 4.57 26.74
C HIS A 173 9.21 4.05 25.51
N TRP A 174 9.83 4.97 24.77
CA TRP A 174 10.59 4.64 23.58
C TRP A 174 12.07 4.54 23.90
N ASP A 175 12.68 3.40 23.55
CA ASP A 175 14.12 3.29 23.45
C ASP A 175 14.53 3.67 22.02
N GLU A 176 14.88 4.95 21.85
CA GLU A 176 15.24 5.52 20.55
C GLU A 176 16.42 4.79 19.88
N ASN A 177 17.37 4.24 20.66
CA ASN A 177 18.49 3.49 20.09
C ASN A 177 18.06 2.13 19.57
N SER A 178 17.17 1.44 20.29
CA SER A 178 16.58 0.17 19.85
C SER A 178 15.72 0.37 18.60
N ILE A 179 14.92 1.43 18.57
CA ILE A 179 14.09 1.80 17.41
C ILE A 179 14.98 2.11 16.21
N GLU A 180 16.00 2.96 16.37
CA GLU A 180 16.95 3.27 15.30
C GLU A 180 17.65 2.01 14.77
N SER A 181 18.05 1.09 15.64
CA SER A 181 18.67 -0.18 15.24
C SER A 181 17.74 -1.05 14.40
N ARG A 182 16.45 -1.13 14.75
CA ARG A 182 15.44 -1.85 13.96
C ARG A 182 15.15 -1.16 12.63
N VAL A 183 15.10 0.16 12.61
CA VAL A 183 14.91 0.94 11.38
C VAL A 183 16.09 0.73 10.43
N LEU A 184 17.33 0.75 10.94
CA LEU A 184 18.52 0.44 10.16
C LEU A 184 18.44 -0.97 9.55
N SER A 185 18.07 -1.98 10.34
CA SER A 185 17.93 -3.35 9.85
C SER A 185 16.87 -3.48 8.74
N LEU A 186 15.74 -2.78 8.86
CA LEU A 186 14.70 -2.77 7.83
C LEU A 186 15.12 -1.97 6.58
N ALA A 187 15.85 -0.87 6.77
CA ALA A 187 16.42 -0.09 5.68
C ALA A 187 17.43 -0.91 4.88
N GLU A 188 18.26 -1.72 5.54
CA GLU A 188 19.18 -2.65 4.89
C GLU A 188 18.44 -3.73 4.11
N GLN A 189 17.34 -4.26 4.64
CA GLN A 189 16.50 -5.24 3.92
C GLN A 189 15.87 -4.64 2.65
N LEU A 190 15.34 -3.40 2.72
CA LEU A 190 14.79 -2.69 1.56
C LEU A 190 15.88 -2.39 0.50
N ALA A 191 17.03 -1.87 0.94
CA ALA A 191 18.14 -1.59 0.03
C ALA A 191 18.68 -2.88 -0.63
N LYS A 192 18.76 -3.97 0.14
CA LYS A 192 19.13 -5.29 -0.38
C LYS A 192 18.11 -5.79 -1.41
N PHE A 193 16.82 -5.66 -1.12
CA PHE A 193 15.76 -6.04 -2.06
C PHE A 193 15.92 -5.32 -3.40
N GLU A 194 16.11 -4.00 -3.39
CA GLU A 194 16.30 -3.21 -4.61
C GLU A 194 17.58 -3.61 -5.36
N TYR A 195 18.69 -3.82 -4.63
CA TYR A 195 19.97 -4.23 -5.21
C TYR A 195 19.92 -5.62 -5.86
N GLU A 196 19.16 -6.55 -5.30
CA GLU A 196 19.03 -7.93 -5.80
C GLU A 196 17.99 -8.08 -6.93
N LEU A 197 17.32 -7.00 -7.33
CA LEU A 197 16.40 -7.05 -8.46
C LEU A 197 17.15 -7.45 -9.75
N PRO A 198 16.60 -8.40 -10.54
CA PRO A 198 17.13 -8.68 -11.87
C PRO A 198 17.19 -7.41 -12.73
N PRO A 199 18.13 -7.29 -13.69
CA PRO A 199 18.26 -6.08 -14.50
C PRO A 199 16.97 -5.62 -15.20
N ALA A 200 16.12 -6.55 -15.63
CA ALA A 200 14.83 -6.26 -16.26
C ALA A 200 13.72 -5.83 -15.27
N MET A 201 13.96 -5.95 -13.96
CA MET A 201 13.04 -5.56 -12.88
C MET A 201 13.45 -4.26 -12.18
N VAL A 202 14.60 -3.68 -12.54
CA VAL A 202 15.02 -2.36 -12.03
C VAL A 202 14.18 -1.28 -12.71
N TYR A 203 13.71 -0.28 -11.96
CA TYR A 203 12.95 0.80 -12.56
C TYR A 203 13.81 1.65 -13.49
N THR A 204 13.50 1.63 -14.78
CA THR A 204 14.02 2.49 -15.84
C THR A 204 12.92 2.71 -16.86
N ILE A 205 13.03 3.76 -17.68
CA ILE A 205 12.05 3.98 -18.76
C ILE A 205 12.13 2.83 -19.78
N GLU A 206 13.33 2.34 -20.06
CA GLU A 206 13.55 1.21 -20.98
C GLU A 206 12.88 -0.08 -20.48
N ASN A 207 12.97 -0.37 -19.17
CA ASN A 207 12.29 -1.53 -18.59
C ASN A 207 10.77 -1.30 -18.50
N LEU A 208 10.32 -0.06 -18.28
CA LEU A 208 8.91 0.28 -18.32
C LEU A 208 8.33 0.01 -19.72
N ASP A 209 8.98 0.49 -20.77
CA ASP A 209 8.63 0.20 -22.17
C ASP A 209 8.58 -1.31 -22.44
N PHE A 210 9.60 -2.05 -21.97
CA PHE A 210 9.66 -3.50 -22.10
C PHE A 210 8.44 -4.19 -21.47
N HIS A 211 8.07 -3.83 -20.23
CA HIS A 211 6.92 -4.44 -19.54
C HIS A 211 5.57 -3.97 -20.08
N VAL A 212 5.48 -2.72 -20.57
CA VAL A 212 4.30 -2.22 -21.31
C VAL A 212 4.11 -3.02 -22.59
N GLY A 213 5.17 -3.26 -23.37
CA GLY A 213 5.13 -4.10 -24.57
C GLY A 213 4.71 -5.56 -24.30
N ARG A 214 4.90 -6.04 -23.07
CA ARG A 214 4.45 -7.34 -22.57
C ARG A 214 3.04 -7.35 -21.96
N GLY A 215 2.38 -6.20 -21.88
CA GLY A 215 1.04 -6.05 -21.30
C GLY A 215 0.99 -6.07 -19.77
N ILE A 216 2.14 -5.94 -19.10
CA ILE A 216 2.27 -6.00 -17.63
C ILE A 216 2.87 -4.71 -17.02
N GLY A 217 2.91 -3.62 -17.78
CA GLY A 217 3.47 -2.32 -17.36
C GLY A 217 2.85 -1.78 -16.06
N ARG A 218 1.54 -1.91 -15.87
CA ARG A 218 0.86 -1.51 -14.63
C ARG A 218 1.34 -2.29 -13.41
N THR A 219 1.57 -3.59 -13.56
CA THR A 219 2.08 -4.45 -12.49
C THR A 219 3.53 -4.10 -12.18
N PHE A 220 4.34 -3.79 -13.19
CA PHE A 220 5.70 -3.30 -13.00
C PHE A 220 5.74 -1.99 -12.19
N VAL A 221 4.91 -1.00 -12.56
CA VAL A 221 4.79 0.26 -11.79
C VAL A 221 4.36 0.00 -10.34
N ALA A 222 3.38 -0.88 -10.12
CA ALA A 222 2.90 -1.20 -8.78
C ALA A 222 4.00 -1.78 -7.86
N LEU A 223 4.98 -2.52 -8.39
CA LEU A 223 6.11 -3.02 -7.61
C LEU A 223 6.92 -1.86 -7.01
N HIS A 224 7.26 -0.89 -7.84
CA HIS A 224 8.09 0.25 -7.43
C HIS A 224 7.30 1.26 -6.57
N LEU A 225 6.01 1.47 -6.85
CA LEU A 225 5.13 2.24 -5.96
C LEU A 225 5.10 1.63 -4.55
N GLY A 226 4.97 0.30 -4.46
CA GLY A 226 5.06 -0.43 -3.19
C GLY A 226 6.38 -0.19 -2.47
N TYR A 227 7.50 -0.25 -3.19
CA TYR A 227 8.84 -0.03 -2.62
C TYR A 227 8.97 1.37 -1.98
N HIS A 228 8.64 2.42 -2.74
CA HIS A 228 8.70 3.78 -2.22
C HIS A 228 7.71 4.00 -1.07
N HIS A 229 6.50 3.43 -1.16
CA HIS A 229 5.51 3.52 -0.08
C HIS A 229 6.02 2.88 1.22
N TYR A 230 6.61 1.69 1.16
CA TYR A 230 7.13 1.00 2.34
C TYR A 230 8.33 1.73 2.96
N CYS A 231 9.21 2.29 2.13
CA CYS A 231 10.28 3.17 2.61
C CYS A 231 9.71 4.41 3.31
N THR A 232 8.70 5.05 2.73
CA THR A 232 8.02 6.20 3.34
C THR A 232 7.46 5.85 4.71
N LEU A 233 6.76 4.71 4.85
CA LEU A 233 6.21 4.24 6.13
C LEU A 233 7.29 3.93 7.18
N LEU A 234 8.43 3.38 6.79
CA LEU A 234 9.54 3.09 7.69
C LEU A 234 10.14 4.37 8.30
N TYR A 235 10.30 5.40 7.46
CA TYR A 235 10.98 6.63 7.85
C TYR A 235 10.03 7.73 8.35
N TYR A 236 8.71 7.58 8.19
CA TYR A 236 7.71 8.61 8.49
C TYR A 236 7.86 9.18 9.91
N GLN A 237 8.14 8.31 10.87
CA GLN A 237 8.30 8.66 12.28
C GLN A 237 9.42 9.69 12.55
N TYR A 238 10.39 9.84 11.64
CA TYR A 238 11.49 10.81 11.77
C TYR A 238 11.13 12.20 11.25
N LEU A 239 9.93 12.38 10.70
CA LEU A 239 9.38 13.72 10.43
C LEU A 239 8.91 14.42 11.73
N ASP A 240 8.68 13.65 12.80
CA ASP A 240 8.31 14.19 14.10
C ASP A 240 9.52 14.86 14.79
N GLN A 241 9.60 16.19 14.70
CA GLN A 241 10.69 16.98 15.26
C GLN A 241 10.76 16.96 16.81
N ARG A 242 9.75 16.43 17.50
CA ARG A 242 9.73 16.36 18.98
C ARG A 242 10.38 15.11 19.54
N ARG A 243 10.61 14.10 18.70
CA ARG A 243 11.31 12.90 19.14
C ARG A 243 12.73 13.24 19.53
N PRO A 244 13.26 12.63 20.61
CA PRO A 244 14.66 12.77 20.94
C PRO A 244 15.51 12.40 19.72
N PRO A 245 16.37 13.30 19.23
CA PRO A 245 17.14 13.04 18.03
C PRO A 245 18.17 11.94 18.29
N THR A 246 18.29 11.04 17.32
CA THR A 246 19.31 10.01 17.22
C THR A 246 20.33 10.37 16.14
N SER A 247 21.35 9.54 15.97
CA SER A 247 22.43 9.80 15.03
C SER A 247 21.95 9.96 13.58
N ASN A 248 20.91 9.22 13.18
CA ASN A 248 20.40 9.19 11.81
C ASN A 248 19.09 9.97 11.61
N THR A 249 18.54 10.66 12.62
CA THR A 249 17.24 11.35 12.52
C THR A 249 17.11 12.20 11.25
N ARG A 250 18.10 13.07 11.00
CA ARG A 250 18.09 13.95 9.83
C ARG A 250 18.17 13.17 8.52
N VAL A 251 18.96 12.11 8.47
CA VAL A 251 19.13 11.28 7.28
C VAL A 251 17.83 10.54 6.96
N PHE A 252 17.17 9.97 7.98
CA PHE A 252 15.91 9.25 7.81
C PHE A 252 14.74 10.18 7.45
N ALA A 253 14.66 11.38 8.04
CA ALA A 253 13.68 12.38 7.63
C ALA A 253 13.83 12.73 6.13
N GLN A 254 15.08 12.90 5.67
CA GLN A 254 15.36 13.16 4.26
C GLN A 254 15.04 11.96 3.36
N ARG A 255 15.31 10.73 3.80
CA ARG A 255 14.89 9.52 3.07
C ARG A 255 13.36 9.44 2.95
N CYS A 256 12.61 9.78 4.01
CA CYS A 256 11.15 9.83 3.95
C CYS A 256 10.68 10.80 2.85
N LYS A 257 11.18 12.04 2.85
CA LYS A 257 10.87 13.04 1.81
C LYS A 257 11.26 12.58 0.41
N HIS A 258 12.43 11.94 0.28
CA HIS A 258 12.91 11.40 -0.99
C HIS A 258 11.96 10.32 -1.54
N HIS A 259 11.63 9.29 -0.76
CA HIS A 259 10.74 8.23 -1.26
C HIS A 259 9.32 8.73 -1.54
N ALA A 260 8.79 9.67 -0.76
CA ALA A 260 7.52 10.32 -1.08
C ALA A 260 7.61 11.10 -2.41
N THR A 261 8.74 11.76 -2.69
CA THR A 261 8.98 12.45 -3.96
C THR A 261 9.05 11.49 -5.14
N GLU A 262 9.87 10.44 -5.05
CA GLU A 262 10.00 9.43 -6.11
C GLU A 262 8.67 8.72 -6.40
N TYR A 263 7.87 8.46 -5.37
CA TYR A 263 6.52 7.93 -5.54
C TYR A 263 5.65 8.84 -6.41
N CYS A 264 5.68 10.16 -6.17
CA CYS A 264 4.90 11.14 -6.95
C CYS A 264 5.37 11.21 -8.40
N GLU A 265 6.69 11.24 -8.62
CA GLU A 265 7.25 11.25 -9.99
C GLU A 265 6.91 9.97 -10.74
N LEU A 266 6.92 8.82 -10.06
CA LEU A 266 6.55 7.53 -10.62
C LEU A 266 5.08 7.49 -11.03
N ILE A 267 4.15 7.97 -10.18
CA ILE A 267 2.73 8.09 -10.54
C ILE A 267 2.57 8.96 -11.78
N ARG A 268 3.15 10.16 -11.78
CA ARG A 268 3.04 11.10 -12.89
C ARG A 268 3.57 10.51 -14.19
N THR A 269 4.74 9.87 -14.12
CA THR A 269 5.35 9.19 -15.28
C THR A 269 4.46 8.06 -15.77
N SER A 270 3.94 7.22 -14.88
CA SER A 270 3.07 6.10 -15.24
C SER A 270 1.77 6.54 -15.91
N ASP A 271 1.21 7.68 -15.50
CA ASP A 271 -0.04 8.22 -16.06
C ASP A 271 0.14 8.79 -17.46
N GLN A 272 1.34 9.34 -17.75
CA GLN A 272 1.68 9.97 -19.02
C GLN A 272 2.24 8.99 -20.05
N HIS A 273 2.74 7.83 -19.61
CA HIS A 273 3.43 6.86 -20.48
C HIS A 273 2.50 6.08 -21.41
N GLY A 274 1.30 5.73 -20.93
CA GLY A 274 0.37 4.82 -21.61
C GLY A 274 0.68 3.34 -21.36
N GLY A 275 -0.35 2.56 -21.00
CA GLY A 275 -0.22 1.12 -20.70
C GLY A 275 0.42 0.80 -19.34
N ALA A 276 0.75 1.83 -18.56
CA ALA A 276 1.42 1.76 -17.27
C ALA A 276 0.61 2.38 -16.12
N GLU A 277 -0.61 2.85 -16.38
CA GLU A 277 -1.38 3.64 -15.42
C GLU A 277 -1.68 2.85 -14.12
N ALA A 278 -1.29 3.42 -12.98
CA ALA A 278 -1.39 2.79 -11.66
C ALA A 278 -2.82 2.85 -11.07
N LEU A 279 -3.80 2.27 -11.79
CA LEU A 279 -5.22 2.42 -11.46
C LEU A 279 -5.74 1.42 -10.41
N TYR A 280 -4.89 0.92 -9.52
CA TYR A 280 -5.30 0.01 -8.44
C TYR A 280 -5.87 0.81 -7.26
N ASN A 281 -6.89 0.27 -6.59
CA ASN A 281 -7.56 0.91 -5.46
C ASN A 281 -6.56 1.38 -4.37
N ILE A 282 -5.64 0.49 -3.98
CA ILE A 282 -4.66 0.74 -2.92
C ILE A 282 -3.69 1.89 -3.23
N VAL A 283 -3.47 2.19 -4.52
CA VAL A 283 -2.62 3.32 -4.93
C VAL A 283 -3.21 4.64 -4.43
N GLY A 284 -4.54 4.73 -4.26
CA GLY A 284 -5.18 5.90 -3.64
C GLY A 284 -4.66 6.15 -2.22
N HIS A 285 -4.60 5.12 -1.38
CA HIS A 285 -4.07 5.22 -0.02
C HIS A 285 -2.57 5.55 -0.02
N MET A 286 -1.79 4.84 -0.84
CA MET A 286 -0.36 5.08 -0.96
C MET A 286 -0.05 6.53 -1.39
N THR A 287 -0.88 7.11 -2.27
CA THR A 287 -0.80 8.52 -2.67
C THR A 287 -1.17 9.46 -1.54
N VAL A 288 -2.20 9.15 -0.76
CA VAL A 288 -2.57 9.93 0.44
C VAL A 288 -1.43 9.99 1.45
N VAL A 289 -0.76 8.87 1.72
CA VAL A 289 0.41 8.82 2.62
C VAL A 289 1.60 9.59 2.06
N SER A 290 1.86 9.53 0.75
CA SER A 290 2.94 10.31 0.14
C SER A 290 2.62 11.81 0.16
N SER A 291 1.36 12.18 -0.09
CA SER A 291 0.87 13.55 -0.01
C SER A 291 0.97 14.14 1.41
N SER A 292 0.82 13.34 2.47
CA SER A 292 0.99 13.85 3.83
C SER A 292 2.45 14.24 4.14
N VAL A 293 3.44 13.59 3.52
CA VAL A 293 4.86 14.01 3.60
C VAL A 293 5.09 15.33 2.87
N LEU A 294 4.43 15.54 1.73
CA LEU A 294 4.47 16.81 0.99
C LEU A 294 3.80 17.93 1.77
N LEU A 295 2.64 17.67 2.39
CA LEU A 295 1.98 18.61 3.32
C LEU A 295 2.88 18.96 4.50
N HIS A 296 3.49 17.97 5.14
CA HIS A 296 4.47 18.21 6.20
C HIS A 296 5.60 19.13 5.70
N THR A 297 6.11 18.90 4.48
CA THR A 297 7.14 19.75 3.87
C THR A 297 6.64 21.17 3.60
N LEU A 298 5.39 21.34 3.16
CA LEU A 298 4.80 22.68 2.95
C LEU A 298 4.62 23.46 4.24
N LEU A 299 4.25 22.78 5.32
CA LEU A 299 4.02 23.41 6.63
C LEU A 299 5.34 23.69 7.35
N LEU A 300 6.24 22.70 7.40
CA LEU A 300 7.40 22.68 8.31
C LEU A 300 8.76 22.58 7.61
N GLY A 301 8.80 22.50 6.28
CA GLY A 301 10.04 22.43 5.50
C GLY A 301 10.72 23.79 5.26
N ASP A 302 11.87 23.74 4.59
CA ASP A 302 12.64 24.92 4.20
C ASP A 302 11.98 25.62 2.99
N ASP A 303 12.14 26.94 2.86
CA ASP A 303 11.43 27.72 1.81
C ASP A 303 11.75 27.26 0.38
N HIS A 304 12.96 26.76 0.15
CA HIS A 304 13.37 26.28 -1.16
C HIS A 304 12.69 24.95 -1.54
N GLU A 305 12.15 24.19 -0.58
CA GLU A 305 11.44 22.93 -0.82
C GLU A 305 9.97 23.16 -1.22
N LEU A 306 9.37 24.28 -0.81
CA LEU A 306 7.91 24.51 -0.91
C LEU A 306 7.35 24.51 -2.34
N PRO A 307 7.97 25.20 -3.33
CA PRO A 307 7.36 25.29 -4.65
C PRO A 307 7.18 23.91 -5.31
N MET A 308 8.18 23.04 -5.15
CA MET A 308 8.12 21.70 -5.73
C MET A 308 7.22 20.76 -4.92
N ALA A 309 7.21 20.89 -3.59
CA ALA A 309 6.27 20.14 -2.74
C ALA A 309 4.81 20.47 -3.10
N ARG A 310 4.51 21.75 -3.37
CA ARG A 310 3.19 22.21 -3.83
C ARG A 310 2.81 21.57 -5.16
N HIS A 311 3.68 21.68 -6.16
CA HIS A 311 3.40 21.13 -7.49
C HIS A 311 3.14 19.62 -7.46
N ARG A 312 3.91 18.87 -6.67
CA ARG A 312 3.71 17.42 -6.51
C ARG A 312 2.42 17.09 -5.77
N LEU A 313 2.06 17.89 -4.77
CA LEU A 313 0.81 17.71 -4.05
C LEU A 313 -0.39 17.92 -4.98
N GLU A 314 -0.37 18.99 -5.77
CA GLU A 314 -1.39 19.27 -6.81
C GLU A 314 -1.50 18.09 -7.80
N SER A 315 -0.37 17.58 -8.31
CA SER A 315 -0.35 16.42 -9.22
C SER A 315 -0.91 15.14 -8.57
N ASN A 316 -0.62 14.89 -7.29
CA ASN A 316 -1.21 13.77 -6.55
C ASN A 316 -2.72 13.92 -6.40
N PHE A 317 -3.24 15.13 -6.17
CA PHE A 317 -4.67 15.39 -6.07
C PHE A 317 -5.39 15.20 -7.40
N GLU A 318 -4.79 15.65 -8.51
CA GLU A 318 -5.31 15.38 -9.85
C GLU A 318 -5.43 13.87 -10.10
N PHE A 319 -4.41 13.11 -9.72
CA PHE A 319 -4.44 11.65 -9.81
C PHE A 319 -5.53 11.03 -8.92
N LEU A 320 -5.69 11.48 -7.67
CA LEU A 320 -6.74 10.98 -6.77
C LEU A 320 -8.15 11.27 -7.31
N VAL A 321 -8.37 12.46 -7.88
CA VAL A 321 -9.62 12.84 -8.53
C VAL A 321 -9.93 11.94 -9.73
N LYS A 322 -8.93 11.55 -10.52
CA LYS A 322 -9.08 10.57 -11.59
C LYS A 322 -9.38 9.18 -11.02
N LEU A 323 -8.70 8.76 -9.97
CA LEU A 323 -8.82 7.43 -9.39
C LEU A 323 -10.19 7.21 -8.72
N ARG A 324 -10.78 8.22 -8.07
CA ARG A 324 -12.11 8.12 -7.45
C ARG A 324 -13.25 7.86 -8.44
N GLU A 325 -13.11 8.27 -9.70
CA GLU A 325 -14.09 7.95 -10.75
C GLU A 325 -14.17 6.45 -11.03
N ILE A 326 -13.08 5.72 -10.74
CA ILE A 326 -12.97 4.28 -10.89
C ILE A 326 -13.34 3.58 -9.57
N TRP A 327 -12.90 4.15 -8.45
CA TRP A 327 -12.97 3.57 -7.12
C TRP A 327 -13.59 4.54 -6.11
N PRO A 328 -14.90 4.41 -5.82
CA PRO A 328 -15.59 5.30 -4.87
C PRO A 328 -14.96 5.35 -3.47
N SER A 329 -14.31 4.27 -3.02
CA SER A 329 -13.58 4.25 -1.75
C SER A 329 -12.44 5.27 -1.64
N VAL A 330 -11.95 5.78 -2.77
CA VAL A 330 -10.91 6.83 -2.78
C VAL A 330 -11.44 8.13 -2.16
N ASP A 331 -12.74 8.40 -2.19
CA ASP A 331 -13.32 9.56 -1.51
C ASP A 331 -13.06 9.52 0.01
N ILE A 332 -13.10 8.32 0.62
CA ILE A 332 -12.77 8.13 2.03
C ILE A 332 -11.28 8.40 2.26
N MET A 333 -10.41 7.90 1.38
CA MET A 333 -8.97 8.11 1.48
C MET A 333 -8.61 9.60 1.33
N MET A 334 -9.23 10.31 0.39
CA MET A 334 -9.07 11.75 0.22
C MET A 334 -9.55 12.51 1.46
N LYS A 335 -10.71 12.13 2.02
CA LYS A 335 -11.21 12.72 3.26
C LYS A 335 -10.21 12.56 4.41
N ARG A 336 -9.58 11.40 4.56
CA ARG A 336 -8.53 11.19 5.59
C ARG A 336 -7.36 12.16 5.43
N LEU A 337 -6.99 12.53 4.20
CA LEU A 337 -5.95 13.53 3.94
C LEU A 337 -6.40 14.94 4.35
N ILE A 338 -7.66 15.28 4.11
CA ILE A 338 -8.28 16.54 4.57
C ILE A 338 -8.29 16.58 6.10
N ASP A 339 -8.79 15.53 6.75
CA ASP A 339 -8.82 15.42 8.22
C ASP A 339 -7.39 15.52 8.80
N PHE A 340 -6.42 14.94 8.11
CA PHE A 340 -5.01 15.03 8.46
C PHE A 340 -4.48 16.46 8.38
N GLN A 341 -4.76 17.15 7.28
CA GLN A 341 -4.38 18.54 7.08
C GLN A 341 -5.03 19.43 8.13
N GLU A 342 -6.34 19.33 8.34
CA GLU A 342 -7.04 20.12 9.35
C GLU A 342 -6.46 19.92 10.73
N ALA A 343 -6.12 18.67 11.10
CA ALA A 343 -5.44 18.40 12.34
C ALA A 343 -4.08 19.11 12.38
N CYS A 344 -3.31 19.13 11.29
CA CYS A 344 -2.01 19.80 11.20
C CYS A 344 -2.14 21.32 11.36
N LEU A 345 -3.19 21.91 10.80
CA LEU A 345 -3.52 23.33 10.88
C LEU A 345 -4.00 23.73 12.27
N ARG A 346 -4.94 22.98 12.86
CA ARG A 346 -5.46 23.22 14.22
C ARG A 346 -4.37 23.18 15.28
N THR A 347 -3.37 22.33 15.05
CA THR A 347 -2.30 22.06 16.01
C THR A 347 -0.93 22.51 15.51
N ALA A 348 -0.90 23.51 14.62
CA ALA A 348 0.31 24.12 14.06
C ALA A 348 1.31 24.57 15.14
N GLN A 349 0.85 24.72 16.40
CA GLN A 349 1.69 25.04 17.55
C GLN A 349 1.99 23.84 18.50
N SER A 350 1.24 22.71 18.51
CA SER A 350 1.49 21.61 19.48
C SER A 350 0.72 20.28 19.28
N ASP A 351 1.06 19.38 18.32
CA ASP A 351 0.97 17.87 18.46
C ASP A 351 0.55 17.05 17.21
N THR A 352 0.25 17.61 16.04
CA THR A 352 -0.28 16.76 14.95
C THR A 352 0.71 15.80 14.32
N HIS A 353 1.94 16.26 14.05
CA HIS A 353 2.99 15.43 13.47
C HIS A 353 3.62 14.47 14.47
N ARG A 354 3.12 14.46 15.72
CA ARG A 354 3.51 13.46 16.71
C ARG A 354 3.24 12.07 16.15
N PHE A 355 4.23 11.19 16.18
CA PHE A 355 4.04 9.81 15.79
C PHE A 355 3.28 9.05 16.90
N ASP A 356 1.95 9.16 16.89
CA ASP A 356 1.05 8.60 17.91
C ASP A 356 0.06 7.57 17.33
N LYS A 357 -0.85 7.07 18.17
CA LYS A 357 -1.90 6.11 17.78
C LYS A 357 -2.66 6.60 16.55
N TRP A 358 -3.01 7.89 16.53
CA TRP A 358 -3.80 8.49 15.46
C TRP A 358 -2.98 8.59 14.17
N MET A 359 -1.69 8.91 14.25
CA MET A 359 -0.79 8.90 13.08
C MET A 359 -0.66 7.50 12.48
N VAL A 360 -0.48 6.46 13.29
CA VAL A 360 -0.38 5.08 12.77
C VAL A 360 -1.71 4.60 12.18
N LYS A 361 -2.86 4.98 12.79
CA LYS A 361 -4.17 4.80 12.17
C LYS A 361 -4.23 5.48 10.79
N PHE A 362 -3.77 6.73 10.68
CA PHE A 362 -3.71 7.45 9.41
C PHE A 362 -2.87 6.71 8.35
N LEU A 363 -1.66 6.28 8.73
CA LEU A 363 -0.69 5.65 7.83
C LEU A 363 -1.07 4.24 7.38
N LEU A 364 -1.70 3.44 8.25
CA LEU A 364 -1.95 2.02 7.99
C LEU A 364 -3.44 1.69 7.77
N GLN A 365 -4.34 2.23 8.61
CA GLN A 365 -5.75 1.81 8.69
C GLN A 365 -6.64 2.51 7.66
N HIS A 366 -6.29 2.37 6.39
CA HIS A 366 -6.89 3.06 5.25
C HIS A 366 -8.33 2.67 4.92
N ALA A 367 -8.82 1.55 5.46
CA ALA A 367 -10.19 1.08 5.23
C ALA A 367 -11.22 1.76 6.17
N LEU A 368 -10.74 2.45 7.21
CA LEU A 368 -11.57 3.09 8.23
C LEU A 368 -11.61 4.61 8.03
N ALA A 369 -12.67 5.27 8.51
CA ALA A 369 -12.63 6.72 8.68
C ALA A 369 -11.55 7.10 9.70
N LEU A 370 -10.94 8.28 9.54
CA LEU A 370 -10.03 8.80 10.54
C LEU A 370 -10.85 9.55 11.58
N ASP A 371 -10.75 9.13 12.84
CA ASP A 371 -11.40 9.83 13.95
C ASP A 371 -10.80 11.25 14.12
N GLU A 372 -11.54 12.17 14.74
CA GLU A 372 -10.96 13.45 15.16
C GLU A 372 -9.75 13.19 16.08
N LYS A 373 -8.66 13.93 15.86
CA LYS A 373 -7.49 13.81 16.73
C LYS A 373 -7.82 14.38 18.11
N ASP A 374 -7.76 13.54 19.14
CA ASP A 374 -7.96 13.96 20.53
C ASP A 374 -7.04 15.15 20.86
N SER A 375 -7.63 16.24 21.35
CA SER A 375 -6.86 17.38 21.82
C SER A 375 -6.07 16.99 23.07
N PRO A 376 -4.76 17.28 23.16
CA PRO A 376 -4.02 17.05 24.40
C PRO A 376 -4.70 17.79 25.54
N THR A 377 -4.83 17.17 26.70
CA THR A 377 -5.17 17.89 27.94
C THR A 377 -4.00 18.83 28.21
N MET A 378 -4.18 20.12 27.91
CA MET A 378 -3.16 21.16 28.00
C MET A 378 -2.39 21.05 29.34
N PRO A 379 -1.08 20.75 29.34
CA PRO A 379 -0.25 21.10 30.47
C PRO A 379 -0.25 22.63 30.60
N SER A 380 -0.25 23.14 31.82
CA SER A 380 -0.22 24.59 32.11
C SER A 380 0.84 25.30 31.27
N PRO A 381 0.59 26.53 30.78
CA PRO A 381 1.42 27.17 29.78
C PRO A 381 2.84 27.36 30.32
N SER A 382 3.80 26.63 29.73
CA SER A 382 5.21 26.93 29.86
C SER A 382 5.53 28.04 28.86
N THR A 383 5.86 29.20 29.39
CA THR A 383 6.15 30.44 28.68
C THR A 383 7.50 30.36 27.96
N LEU A 384 7.48 30.06 26.67
CA LEU A 384 8.46 30.56 25.72
C LEU A 384 7.68 31.28 24.60
N PRO A 385 7.84 32.60 24.40
CA PRO A 385 7.19 33.28 23.29
C PRO A 385 7.88 32.88 21.99
N ILE A 386 7.16 32.19 21.12
CA ILE A 386 7.49 32.07 19.70
C ILE A 386 7.21 33.45 19.06
N GLY A 387 8.11 33.94 18.21
CA GLY A 387 8.03 35.30 17.66
C GLY A 387 6.86 35.48 16.67
N PRO A 388 6.30 36.70 16.53
CA PRO A 388 5.15 36.98 15.66
C PRO A 388 5.36 36.66 14.17
N VAL A 389 6.63 36.58 13.72
CA VAL A 389 7.01 36.27 12.33
C VAL A 389 6.86 34.77 12.00
N GLU A 390 7.10 33.87 12.97
CA GLU A 390 6.89 32.43 12.74
C GLU A 390 5.41 32.08 12.66
N ASP A 391 4.57 32.79 13.42
CA ASP A 391 3.11 32.63 13.39
C ASP A 391 2.51 33.12 12.06
N GLU A 392 2.96 34.27 11.55
CA GLU A 392 2.53 34.81 10.25
C GLU A 392 2.95 33.91 9.07
N ARG A 393 4.17 33.35 9.11
CA ARG A 393 4.68 32.42 8.09
C ARG A 393 3.92 31.08 8.10
N LEU A 394 3.59 30.56 9.28
CA LEU A 394 2.78 29.35 9.41
C LEU A 394 1.35 29.59 8.92
N LEU A 395 0.75 30.75 9.21
CA LEU A 395 -0.55 31.17 8.68
C LEU A 395 -0.56 31.27 7.15
N GLU A 396 0.50 31.81 6.54
CA GLU A 396 0.61 31.88 5.08
C GLU A 396 0.74 30.47 4.46
N ARG A 397 1.59 29.62 5.03
CA ARG A 397 1.76 28.22 4.60
C ARG A 397 0.46 27.43 4.75
N SER A 398 -0.30 27.70 5.81
CA SER A 398 -1.60 27.09 6.07
C SER A 398 -2.60 27.39 4.95
N ARG A 399 -2.76 28.67 4.59
CA ARG A 399 -3.63 29.11 3.48
C ARG A 399 -3.24 28.48 2.14
N VAL A 400 -1.93 28.31 1.90
CA VAL A 400 -1.44 27.64 0.68
C VAL A 400 -1.91 26.20 0.64
N THR A 401 -1.76 25.45 1.73
CA THR A 401 -2.21 24.05 1.76
C THR A 401 -3.72 23.93 1.60
N GLU A 402 -4.52 24.80 2.23
CA GLU A 402 -6.00 24.82 2.11
C GLU A 402 -6.48 25.13 0.69
N SER A 403 -5.65 25.77 -0.14
CA SER A 403 -6.01 26.07 -1.53
C SER A 403 -5.80 24.90 -2.50
N ILE A 404 -5.04 23.88 -2.09
CA ILE A 404 -4.66 22.73 -2.93
C ILE A 404 -5.63 21.56 -2.75
N ILE A 405 -6.10 21.38 -1.52
CA ILE A 405 -6.95 20.27 -1.05
C ILE A 405 -8.39 20.75 -0.98
#